data_AF-A0A067E8W0-F1
#
_entry.id   AF-A0A067E8W0-F1
#
_cell.length_a   1.000
_cell.length_b   1.000
_cell.length_c   1.000
_cell.angle_alpha   90.00
_cell.angle_beta   90.00
_cell.angle_gamma   90.00
#
_symmetry.space_group_name_H-M   'P 1'
#
loop_
_entity.id
_entity.type
_entity.pdbx_description
1 polymer ?
#
loop_
_entity_poly.entity_id
_entity_poly.type
_entity_poly.pdbx_seq_one_letter_code
_entity_poly.pdbx_strand_id
1 'polypeptide(L)'
;TLRQVFESYDHFDKELAWHLFRQIVEGLAHIHGQGIIHRDLTPNNIFFDARNDIKIGDFGLAKFLKLEQLDQDAAFPTDTGGVSVDGTGQVGTYFYTAPEIEQGWPKIDEKADMYSLGIVFFELWHPFSTAMERQIVLSDLKQKGELPPSWVAKFSEQESLLRRLMSPSPSDRPSATELLQDALPPQMEYELLDNILRMMHSSEDTSIYDKVVSSIFDEETLDMKHHAGTLRLNRDNTSSIQYSDLDTELRDYVVQVTKEMFRQHCAKHLEIEPMYLLGDCPQFKRNTVKLLTHGGDLLELSHELRLPFIRWAISNQKSSFKRYEISSVYRRAIGHSPPNRYLQGDFDIIGGASALTEAEVLKVTMDIVTRFFHAESCDIHLNHGDLLEAIWSWAGIKAEHREKVAELLAMMGSLRPQSSEWKSKWVVIRRQLLQELNLAEAVVNRLQTVGLRFCGAADQALPRLRGALPADKPTRKALD
;
A
#
# COMPACT_ATOMS: atom_id res chain seq x y z
N THR A 1 -1.81 -5.73 -15.27
CA THR A 1 -0.96 -6.72 -15.97
C THR A 1 0.43 -6.13 -16.14
N LEU A 2 1.45 -6.94 -16.44
CA LEU A 2 2.80 -6.44 -16.70
C LEU A 2 2.84 -5.43 -17.86
N ARG A 3 1.95 -5.60 -18.84
CA ARG A 3 1.75 -4.61 -19.91
C ARG A 3 1.45 -3.20 -19.39
N GLN A 4 0.55 -3.08 -18.41
CA GLN A 4 0.19 -1.78 -17.83
C GLN A 4 1.36 -1.17 -17.06
N VAL A 5 2.19 -2.01 -16.43
CA VAL A 5 3.40 -1.54 -15.74
C VAL A 5 4.39 -0.92 -16.73
N PHE A 6 4.61 -1.56 -17.89
CA PHE A 6 5.44 -0.99 -18.96
C PHE A 6 4.94 0.36 -19.48
N GLU A 7 3.63 0.60 -19.46
CA GLU A 7 3.04 1.87 -19.92
C GLU A 7 3.18 3.00 -18.90
N SER A 8 3.37 2.67 -17.62
CA SER A 8 3.64 3.62 -16.53
C SER A 8 5.13 3.73 -16.15
N TYR A 9 6.01 3.04 -16.89
CA TYR A 9 7.41 2.87 -16.51
C TYR A 9 8.25 4.08 -16.95
N ASP A 10 8.31 5.10 -16.10
CA ASP A 10 9.02 6.35 -16.41
C ASP A 10 10.55 6.23 -16.26
N HIS A 11 11.07 5.25 -15.50
CA HIS A 11 12.50 5.02 -15.26
C HIS A 11 12.83 3.52 -15.14
N PHE A 12 13.99 3.10 -15.67
CA PHE A 12 14.50 1.74 -15.50
C PHE A 12 15.05 1.52 -14.08
N ASP A 13 14.48 0.54 -13.38
CA ASP A 13 14.93 0.04 -12.07
C ASP A 13 15.45 -1.39 -12.24
N LYS A 14 16.74 -1.61 -11.91
CA LYS A 14 17.44 -2.87 -12.13
C LYS A 14 16.98 -3.93 -11.12
N GLU A 15 16.79 -3.54 -9.86
CA GLU A 15 16.37 -4.42 -8.78
C GLU A 15 14.95 -4.93 -9.03
N LEU A 16 14.04 -4.04 -9.42
CA LEU A 16 12.66 -4.40 -9.76
C LEU A 16 12.59 -5.31 -10.98
N ALA A 17 13.39 -5.05 -12.03
CA ALA A 17 13.42 -5.89 -13.22
C ALA A 17 13.85 -7.33 -12.90
N TRP A 18 14.87 -7.52 -12.06
CA TRP A 18 15.29 -8.84 -11.60
C TRP A 18 14.25 -9.53 -10.72
N HIS A 19 13.61 -8.79 -9.82
CA HIS A 19 12.55 -9.31 -8.97
C HIS A 19 11.38 -9.88 -9.79
N LEU A 20 10.86 -9.08 -10.73
CA LEU A 20 9.77 -9.49 -11.61
C LEU A 20 10.18 -10.68 -12.49
N PHE A 21 11.39 -10.64 -13.05
CA PHE A 21 11.90 -11.73 -13.88
C PHE A 21 11.99 -13.05 -13.10
N ARG A 22 12.52 -13.02 -11.86
CA ARG A 22 12.62 -14.20 -10.99
C ARG A 22 11.24 -14.81 -10.71
N GLN A 23 10.25 -14.01 -10.32
CA GLN A 23 8.89 -14.52 -10.07
C GLN A 23 8.25 -15.17 -11.32
N ILE A 24 8.50 -14.63 -12.51
CA ILE A 24 8.01 -15.24 -13.77
C ILE A 24 8.71 -16.59 -13.99
N VAL A 25 10.03 -16.67 -13.79
CA VAL A 25 10.80 -17.91 -13.93
C VAL A 25 10.33 -18.97 -12.92
N GLU A 26 10.06 -18.60 -11.67
CA GLU A 26 9.51 -19.49 -10.65
C GLU A 26 8.12 -20.02 -11.04
N GLY A 27 7.26 -19.14 -11.57
CA GLY A 27 5.96 -19.53 -12.12
C GLY A 27 6.08 -20.52 -13.27
N LEU A 28 6.97 -20.27 -14.23
CA LEU A 28 7.23 -21.16 -15.36
C LEU A 28 7.81 -22.50 -14.90
N ALA A 29 8.78 -22.50 -13.97
CA ALA A 29 9.34 -23.74 -13.43
C ALA A 29 8.26 -24.62 -12.79
N HIS A 30 7.29 -24.01 -12.09
CA HIS A 30 6.15 -24.74 -11.54
C HIS A 30 5.23 -25.29 -12.64
N ILE A 31 4.83 -24.46 -13.61
CA ILE A 31 3.96 -24.85 -14.73
C ILE A 31 4.59 -26.01 -15.54
N HIS A 32 5.87 -25.87 -15.88
CA HIS A 32 6.65 -26.88 -16.61
C HIS A 32 6.84 -28.16 -15.80
N GLY A 33 7.07 -28.05 -14.48
CA GLY A 33 7.14 -29.18 -13.57
C GLY A 33 5.83 -29.99 -13.48
N GLN A 34 4.68 -29.36 -13.73
CA GLN A 34 3.39 -30.06 -13.88
C GLN A 34 3.18 -30.68 -15.26
N GLY A 35 4.10 -30.47 -16.19
CA GLY A 35 4.00 -30.91 -17.58
C GLY A 35 3.04 -30.05 -18.40
N ILE A 36 2.88 -28.77 -18.05
CA ILE A 36 2.04 -27.81 -18.79
C ILE A 36 2.97 -26.90 -19.58
N ILE A 37 2.61 -26.59 -20.82
CA ILE A 37 3.27 -25.56 -21.64
C ILE A 37 2.25 -24.44 -21.86
N HIS A 38 2.63 -23.19 -21.58
CA HIS A 38 1.73 -22.04 -21.63
C HIS A 38 1.38 -21.62 -23.06
N ARG A 39 2.39 -21.53 -23.94
CA ARG A 39 2.33 -21.17 -25.38
C ARG A 39 1.89 -19.75 -25.73
N ASP A 40 1.29 -19.02 -24.81
CA ASP A 40 0.91 -17.61 -24.99
C ASP A 40 1.47 -16.69 -23.89
N LEU A 41 2.74 -16.89 -23.50
CA LEU A 41 3.34 -16.06 -22.45
C LEU A 41 3.60 -14.65 -22.99
N THR A 42 2.81 -13.68 -22.54
CA THR A 42 2.95 -12.26 -22.92
C THR A 42 2.77 -11.36 -21.69
N PRO A 43 3.20 -10.08 -21.72
CA PRO A 43 2.97 -9.15 -20.62
C PRO A 43 1.49 -8.90 -20.30
N ASN A 44 0.57 -9.21 -21.21
CA ASN A 44 -0.88 -9.14 -20.94
C ASN A 44 -1.36 -10.30 -20.07
N ASN A 45 -0.70 -11.46 -20.17
CA ASN A 45 -1.03 -12.70 -19.47
C ASN A 45 -0.24 -12.85 -18.15
N ILE A 46 0.54 -11.84 -17.78
CA ILE A 46 1.26 -11.74 -16.51
C ILE A 46 0.53 -10.71 -15.64
N PHE A 47 -0.11 -11.17 -14.57
CA PHE A 47 -0.96 -10.38 -13.68
C PHE A 47 -0.25 -10.07 -12.36
N PHE A 48 -0.74 -9.05 -11.65
CA PHE A 48 -0.34 -8.75 -10.28
C PHE A 48 -1.51 -9.02 -9.35
N ASP A 49 -1.26 -9.64 -8.21
CA ASP A 49 -2.27 -9.80 -7.17
C ASP A 49 -2.34 -8.57 -6.24
N ALA A 50 -3.22 -8.62 -5.23
CA ALA A 50 -3.43 -7.52 -4.29
C ALA A 50 -2.19 -7.17 -3.43
N ARG A 51 -1.17 -8.03 -3.42
CA ARG A 51 0.12 -7.85 -2.75
C ARG A 51 1.24 -7.45 -3.70
N ASN A 52 0.91 -7.24 -4.97
CA ASN A 52 1.84 -6.88 -6.04
C ASN A 52 2.80 -8.03 -6.43
N ASP A 53 2.42 -9.29 -6.17
CA ASP A 53 3.14 -10.47 -6.65
C ASP A 53 2.63 -10.91 -8.04
N ILE A 54 3.52 -11.49 -8.85
CA ILE A 54 3.20 -11.97 -10.20
C ILE A 54 2.36 -13.26 -10.15
N LYS A 55 1.35 -13.32 -11.01
CA LYS A 55 0.58 -14.52 -11.36
C LYS A 55 0.53 -14.69 -12.88
N ILE A 56 0.97 -15.84 -13.38
CA ILE A 56 0.81 -16.20 -14.79
C ILE A 56 -0.61 -16.73 -14.98
N GLY A 57 -1.33 -16.20 -15.96
CA GLY A 57 -2.72 -16.55 -16.25
C GLY A 57 -3.01 -16.65 -17.74
N ASP A 58 -4.26 -16.96 -18.07
CA ASP A 58 -4.74 -17.19 -19.45
C ASP A 58 -4.07 -18.38 -20.18
N PHE A 59 -4.44 -19.59 -19.74
CA PHE A 59 -4.00 -20.86 -20.32
C PHE A 59 -4.83 -21.26 -21.56
N GLY A 60 -5.43 -20.30 -22.28
CA GLY A 60 -6.32 -20.57 -23.41
C GLY A 60 -5.68 -21.37 -24.56
N LEU A 61 -4.34 -21.35 -24.67
CA LEU A 61 -3.55 -22.11 -25.64
C LEU A 61 -2.64 -23.18 -25.00
N ALA A 62 -2.80 -23.45 -23.71
CA ALA A 62 -1.91 -24.33 -22.98
C ALA A 62 -2.08 -25.80 -23.38
N LYS A 63 -0.96 -26.55 -23.38
CA LYS A 63 -0.94 -27.99 -23.69
C LYS A 63 -0.40 -28.81 -22.52
N PHE A 64 -1.04 -29.94 -22.24
CA PHE A 64 -0.63 -30.88 -21.19
C PHE A 64 0.22 -32.02 -21.78
N LEU A 65 1.51 -32.05 -21.45
CA LEU A 65 2.48 -33.06 -21.92
C LEU A 65 2.18 -34.48 -21.40
N LYS A 66 1.56 -34.62 -20.21
CA LYS A 66 1.29 -35.94 -19.60
C LYS A 66 0.19 -36.75 -20.30
N LEU A 67 -0.70 -36.12 -21.08
CA LEU A 67 -1.77 -36.84 -21.77
C LEU A 67 -1.30 -37.54 -23.06
N GLU A 68 -0.20 -37.08 -23.67
CA GLU A 68 0.30 -37.62 -24.94
C GLU A 68 1.25 -38.83 -24.80
N GLN A 69 1.69 -39.17 -23.58
CA GLN A 69 2.47 -40.40 -23.38
C GLN A 69 1.60 -41.67 -23.33
N LEU A 70 0.26 -41.52 -23.30
CA LEU A 70 -0.68 -42.65 -23.30
C LEU A 70 -1.34 -42.93 -24.66
N ASP A 71 -1.31 -41.99 -25.60
CA ASP A 71 -1.85 -42.16 -26.96
C ASP A 71 -0.76 -41.92 -28.01
N GLN A 72 0.04 -42.95 -28.31
CA GLN A 72 0.94 -42.94 -29.48
C GLN A 72 0.27 -43.39 -30.79
N ASP A 73 -1.04 -43.67 -30.80
CA ASP A 73 -1.71 -44.28 -31.96
C ASP A 73 -2.85 -43.47 -32.61
N ALA A 74 -2.92 -42.15 -32.40
CA ALA A 74 -3.93 -41.35 -33.08
C ALA A 74 -3.40 -40.02 -33.62
N ALA A 75 -2.93 -40.06 -34.86
CA ALA A 75 -2.82 -38.87 -35.70
C ALA A 75 -4.23 -38.32 -35.98
N PHE A 76 -4.71 -37.41 -35.14
CA PHE A 76 -5.85 -36.56 -35.46
C PHE A 76 -5.35 -35.13 -35.72
N PRO A 77 -5.59 -34.56 -36.92
CA PRO A 77 -5.35 -33.16 -37.17
C PRO A 77 -6.44 -32.37 -36.45
N THR A 78 -6.11 -31.77 -35.31
CA THR A 78 -7.05 -30.86 -34.65
C THR A 78 -6.94 -29.49 -35.33
N ASP A 79 -8.03 -29.08 -35.96
CA ASP A 79 -8.24 -27.82 -36.68
C ASP A 79 -7.63 -26.60 -35.94
N THR A 80 -6.54 -26.08 -36.50
CA THR A 80 -6.09 -24.71 -36.28
C THR A 80 -7.00 -23.76 -37.05
N GLY A 81 -8.18 -23.48 -36.48
CA GLY A 81 -9.24 -22.71 -37.15
C GLY A 81 -10.00 -21.76 -36.23
N GLY A 82 -9.37 -21.24 -35.17
CA GLY A 82 -9.95 -20.22 -34.29
C GLY A 82 -9.55 -18.81 -34.72
N VAL A 83 -10.03 -18.34 -35.87
CA VAL A 83 -9.85 -16.94 -36.30
C VAL A 83 -10.83 -16.06 -35.52
N SER A 84 -10.36 -15.37 -34.49
CA SER A 84 -11.11 -14.28 -33.86
C SER A 84 -11.17 -13.08 -34.82
N VAL A 85 -12.39 -12.70 -35.21
CA VAL A 85 -12.73 -11.67 -36.20
C VAL A 85 -12.62 -10.25 -35.60
N ASP A 86 -11.47 -9.89 -35.05
CA ASP A 86 -11.13 -8.50 -34.73
C ASP A 86 -9.61 -8.27 -34.94
N GLY A 87 -9.26 -7.73 -36.11
CA GLY A 87 -7.91 -7.65 -36.68
C GLY A 87 -6.93 -6.69 -36.00
N THR A 88 -7.02 -6.49 -34.69
CA THR A 88 -6.06 -5.68 -33.90
C THR A 88 -5.37 -6.47 -32.78
N GLY A 89 -5.91 -7.63 -32.36
CA GLY A 89 -5.34 -8.43 -31.26
C GLY A 89 -4.12 -9.28 -31.64
N GLN A 90 -4.05 -9.79 -32.87
CA GLN A 90 -2.99 -10.71 -33.31
C GLN A 90 -1.62 -10.05 -33.55
N VAL A 91 -1.56 -8.74 -33.75
CA VAL A 91 -0.30 -8.02 -34.05
C VAL A 91 0.60 -7.94 -32.81
N GLY A 92 0.01 -7.95 -31.61
CA GLY A 92 0.75 -7.83 -30.34
C GLY A 92 1.45 -9.13 -29.91
N THR A 93 0.81 -10.27 -30.10
CA THR A 93 1.32 -11.59 -29.68
C THR A 93 2.45 -12.12 -30.56
N TYR A 94 2.53 -11.65 -31.81
CA TYR A 94 3.53 -12.07 -32.78
C TYR A 94 4.96 -12.03 -32.21
N PHE A 95 5.36 -10.95 -31.53
CA PHE A 95 6.73 -10.81 -31.03
C PHE A 95 7.17 -11.91 -30.05
N TYR A 96 6.23 -12.46 -29.28
CA TYR A 96 6.51 -13.45 -28.23
C TYR A 96 6.45 -14.89 -28.73
N THR A 97 5.90 -15.12 -29.93
CA THR A 97 5.69 -16.48 -30.45
C THR A 97 7.03 -17.09 -30.87
N ALA A 98 7.33 -18.29 -30.37
CA ALA A 98 8.58 -18.98 -30.67
C ALA A 98 8.64 -19.47 -32.13
N PRO A 99 9.84 -19.54 -32.76
CA PRO A 99 9.99 -19.92 -34.17
C PRO A 99 9.37 -21.29 -34.52
N GLU A 100 9.51 -22.27 -33.64
CA GLU A 100 8.97 -23.61 -33.82
C GLU A 100 7.43 -23.66 -33.78
N ILE A 101 6.79 -22.74 -33.06
CA ILE A 101 5.33 -22.59 -33.06
C ILE A 101 4.87 -21.98 -34.38
N GLU A 102 5.55 -20.92 -34.85
CA GLU A 102 5.21 -20.25 -36.11
C GLU A 102 5.41 -21.16 -37.33
N GLN A 103 6.44 -22.01 -37.28
CA GLN A 103 6.75 -22.98 -38.32
C GLN A 103 5.89 -24.26 -38.23
N GLY A 104 5.01 -24.38 -37.23
CA GLY A 104 4.11 -25.51 -37.07
C GLY A 104 4.83 -26.82 -36.80
N TRP A 105 5.89 -26.81 -35.99
CA TRP A 105 6.64 -28.02 -35.69
C TRP A 105 5.76 -29.07 -34.98
N PRO A 106 5.94 -30.37 -35.28
CA PRO A 106 5.08 -31.43 -34.74
C PRO A 106 5.26 -31.65 -33.24
N LYS A 107 6.43 -31.28 -32.69
CA LYS A 107 6.75 -31.35 -31.27
C LYS A 107 7.20 -29.98 -30.79
N ILE A 108 6.48 -29.47 -29.79
CA ILE A 108 6.78 -28.22 -29.11
C ILE A 108 6.87 -28.56 -27.62
N ASP A 109 8.00 -28.25 -27.01
CA ASP A 109 8.28 -28.48 -25.59
C ASP A 109 8.14 -27.17 -24.79
N GLU A 110 8.52 -27.20 -23.52
CA GLU A 110 8.46 -26.06 -22.62
C GLU A 110 9.43 -24.93 -22.99
N LYS A 111 10.42 -25.18 -23.86
CA LYS A 111 11.40 -24.17 -24.31
C LYS A 111 10.77 -23.12 -25.22
N ALA A 112 9.57 -23.36 -25.73
CA ALA A 112 8.80 -22.32 -26.41
C ALA A 112 8.44 -21.16 -25.47
N ASP A 113 8.03 -21.45 -24.23
CA ASP A 113 7.74 -20.41 -23.23
C ASP A 113 9.02 -19.65 -22.83
N MET A 114 10.17 -20.33 -22.86
CA MET A 114 11.47 -19.72 -22.57
C MET A 114 11.90 -18.71 -23.65
N TYR A 115 11.48 -18.89 -24.90
CA TYR A 115 11.66 -17.89 -25.95
C TYR A 115 10.81 -16.65 -25.68
N SER A 116 9.52 -16.85 -25.37
CA SER A 116 8.60 -15.78 -25.02
C SER A 116 9.09 -14.99 -23.80
N LEU A 117 9.63 -15.70 -22.80
CA LEU A 117 10.26 -15.11 -21.62
C LEU A 117 11.45 -14.22 -22.00
N GLY A 118 12.24 -14.57 -23.01
CA GLY A 118 13.33 -13.75 -23.53
C GLY A 118 12.85 -12.37 -24.01
N ILE A 119 11.73 -12.32 -24.73
CA ILE A 119 11.13 -11.05 -25.17
C ILE A 119 10.66 -10.23 -23.96
N VAL A 120 9.99 -10.86 -22.99
CA VAL A 120 9.54 -10.20 -21.75
C VAL A 120 10.73 -9.64 -20.97
N PHE A 121 11.82 -10.40 -20.87
CA PHE A 121 13.07 -9.97 -20.25
C PHE A 121 13.66 -8.75 -20.97
N PHE A 122 13.70 -8.75 -22.30
CA PHE A 122 14.19 -7.59 -23.03
C PHE A 122 13.37 -6.33 -22.72
N GLU A 123 12.04 -6.42 -22.70
CA GLU A 123 11.16 -5.28 -22.38
C GLU A 123 11.32 -4.78 -20.94
N LEU A 124 11.54 -5.67 -19.96
CA LEU A 124 11.86 -5.30 -18.58
C LEU A 124 13.14 -4.44 -18.47
N TRP A 125 14.12 -4.69 -19.36
CA TRP A 125 15.41 -3.98 -19.40
C TRP A 125 15.47 -2.83 -20.42
N HIS A 126 14.42 -2.64 -21.22
CA HIS A 126 14.37 -1.62 -22.26
C HIS A 126 12.99 -0.95 -22.30
N PRO A 127 12.74 0.03 -21.41
CA PRO A 127 11.51 0.83 -21.46
C PRO A 127 11.44 1.61 -22.78
N PHE A 128 10.28 1.60 -23.43
CA PHE A 128 10.07 2.30 -24.70
C PHE A 128 9.36 3.63 -24.47
N SER A 129 9.79 4.67 -25.18
CA SER A 129 9.16 5.99 -25.12
C SER A 129 7.87 6.05 -25.95
N THR A 130 7.80 5.27 -27.03
CA THR A 130 6.63 5.26 -27.92
C THR A 130 6.29 3.84 -28.40
N ALA A 131 5.01 3.63 -28.73
CA ALA A 131 4.56 2.37 -29.33
C ALA A 131 5.26 2.07 -30.68
N MET A 132 5.59 3.10 -31.47
CA MET A 132 6.28 2.92 -32.75
C MET A 132 7.72 2.45 -32.57
N GLU A 133 8.44 3.05 -31.62
CA GLU A 133 9.80 2.62 -31.24
C GLU A 133 9.79 1.15 -30.83
N ARG A 134 8.84 0.76 -29.96
CA ARG A 134 8.65 -0.62 -29.54
C ARG A 134 8.46 -1.58 -30.71
N GLN A 135 7.59 -1.23 -31.67
CA GLN A 135 7.34 -2.07 -32.84
C GLN A 135 8.61 -2.28 -33.68
N ILE A 136 9.38 -1.22 -33.92
CA ILE A 136 10.63 -1.30 -34.71
C ILE A 136 11.64 -2.18 -33.98
N VAL A 137 11.93 -1.89 -32.72
CA VAL A 137 12.97 -2.60 -31.95
C VAL A 137 12.62 -4.07 -31.78
N LEU A 138 11.37 -4.42 -31.44
CA LEU A 138 10.96 -5.82 -31.30
C LEU A 138 10.92 -6.54 -32.66
N SER A 139 10.63 -5.84 -33.75
CA SER A 139 10.70 -6.42 -35.11
C SER A 139 12.15 -6.73 -35.50
N ASP A 140 13.08 -5.81 -35.26
CA ASP A 140 14.51 -6.02 -35.53
C ASP A 140 15.07 -7.15 -34.65
N LEU A 141 14.70 -7.18 -33.38
CA LEU A 141 15.10 -8.25 -32.47
C LEU A 141 14.60 -9.62 -32.95
N LYS A 142 13.33 -9.73 -33.34
CA LYS A 142 12.73 -10.99 -33.77
C LYS A 142 13.21 -11.44 -35.17
N GLN A 143 13.25 -10.54 -36.14
CA GLN A 143 13.55 -10.89 -37.54
C GLN A 143 15.04 -10.97 -37.83
N LYS A 144 15.85 -10.11 -37.19
CA LYS A 144 17.29 -10.00 -37.46
C LYS A 144 18.17 -10.49 -36.31
N GLY A 145 17.62 -10.66 -35.11
CA GLY A 145 18.41 -10.95 -33.90
C GLY A 145 19.29 -9.76 -33.46
N GLU A 146 18.94 -8.56 -33.92
CA GLU A 146 19.70 -7.33 -33.67
C GLU A 146 19.18 -6.64 -32.40
N LEU A 147 20.10 -6.33 -31.49
CA LEU A 147 19.83 -5.56 -30.28
C LEU A 147 20.32 -4.12 -30.46
N PRO A 148 19.67 -3.12 -29.83
CA PRO A 148 20.15 -1.76 -29.86
C PRO A 148 21.62 -1.67 -29.37
N PRO A 149 22.56 -1.08 -30.13
CA PRO A 149 23.97 -1.06 -29.75
C PRO A 149 24.23 -0.39 -28.39
N SER A 150 23.43 0.62 -28.05
CA SER A 150 23.47 1.29 -26.74
C SER A 150 23.04 0.38 -25.58
N TRP A 151 22.12 -0.56 -25.83
CA TRP A 151 21.67 -1.53 -24.84
C TRP A 151 22.74 -2.59 -24.59
N VAL A 152 23.33 -3.11 -25.67
CA VAL A 152 24.44 -4.09 -25.61
C VAL A 152 25.64 -3.53 -24.83
N ALA A 153 26.02 -2.27 -25.09
CA ALA A 153 27.12 -1.63 -24.38
C ALA A 153 26.84 -1.45 -22.87
N LYS A 154 25.58 -1.33 -22.47
CA LYS A 154 25.16 -1.09 -21.07
C LYS A 154 24.91 -2.39 -20.29
N PHE A 155 24.50 -3.45 -20.97
CA PHE A 155 23.96 -4.68 -20.35
C PHE A 155 24.53 -5.96 -20.99
N SER A 156 25.86 -6.07 -21.06
CA SER A 156 26.56 -7.18 -21.72
C SER A 156 26.28 -8.57 -21.10
N GLU A 157 26.08 -8.66 -19.79
CA GLU A 157 25.70 -9.92 -19.12
C GLU A 157 24.28 -10.34 -19.50
N GLN A 158 23.35 -9.37 -19.54
CA GLN A 158 21.95 -9.60 -19.88
C GLN A 158 21.80 -9.94 -21.37
N GLU A 159 22.66 -9.40 -22.23
CA GLU A 159 22.72 -9.79 -23.65
C GLU A 159 22.97 -11.29 -23.80
N SER A 160 23.97 -11.84 -23.08
CA SER A 160 24.30 -13.26 -23.15
C SER A 160 23.10 -14.14 -22.77
N LEU A 161 22.41 -13.79 -21.68
CA LEU A 161 21.20 -14.47 -21.24
C LEU A 161 20.07 -14.37 -22.28
N LEU A 162 19.81 -13.17 -22.79
CA LEU A 162 18.76 -12.92 -23.78
C LEU A 162 18.98 -13.71 -25.06
N ARG A 163 20.22 -13.77 -25.56
CA ARG A 163 20.58 -14.55 -26.76
C ARG A 163 20.36 -16.05 -26.55
N ARG A 164 20.64 -16.57 -25.36
CA ARG A 164 20.35 -17.97 -25.02
C ARG A 164 18.85 -18.25 -24.98
N LEU A 165 18.06 -17.40 -24.31
CA LEU A 165 16.60 -17.53 -24.23
C LEU A 165 15.96 -17.49 -25.63
N MET A 166 16.45 -16.61 -26.51
CA MET A 166 15.91 -16.42 -27.85
C MET A 166 16.60 -17.25 -28.93
N SER A 167 17.33 -18.32 -28.59
CA SER A 167 17.98 -19.17 -29.60
C SER A 167 16.93 -19.76 -30.58
N PRO A 168 17.20 -19.80 -31.90
CA PRO A 168 16.33 -20.47 -32.85
C PRO A 168 16.14 -21.96 -32.55
N SER A 169 17.16 -22.61 -31.97
CA SER A 169 17.06 -24.00 -31.53
C SER A 169 16.55 -24.09 -30.09
N PRO A 170 15.42 -24.76 -29.82
CA PRO A 170 14.89 -24.94 -28.47
C PRO A 170 15.87 -25.63 -27.50
N SER A 171 16.75 -26.51 -28.02
CA SER A 171 17.76 -27.23 -27.24
C SER A 171 18.77 -26.32 -26.55
N ASP A 172 19.05 -25.16 -27.13
CA ASP A 172 20.09 -24.25 -26.65
C ASP A 172 19.55 -23.27 -25.61
N ARG A 173 18.22 -23.20 -25.47
CA ARG A 173 17.54 -22.36 -24.48
C ARG A 173 17.63 -23.06 -23.11
N PRO A 174 17.96 -22.34 -22.03
CA PRO A 174 17.90 -22.93 -20.70
C PRO A 174 16.44 -23.20 -20.29
N SER A 175 16.23 -24.23 -19.49
CA SER A 175 14.96 -24.45 -18.78
C SER A 175 14.78 -23.42 -17.65
N ALA A 176 13.54 -23.22 -17.21
CA ALA A 176 13.26 -22.34 -16.07
C ALA A 176 13.99 -22.80 -14.79
N THR A 177 14.10 -24.12 -14.58
CA THR A 177 14.84 -24.70 -13.45
C THR A 177 16.34 -24.45 -13.51
N GLU A 178 16.97 -24.55 -14.70
CA GLU A 178 18.39 -24.23 -14.87
C GLU A 178 18.68 -22.75 -14.64
N LEU A 179 17.75 -21.86 -15.04
CA LEU A 179 17.89 -20.42 -14.80
C LEU A 179 17.88 -20.07 -13.31
N LEU A 180 17.00 -20.69 -12.52
CA LEU A 180 16.92 -20.47 -11.07
C LEU A 180 18.19 -20.90 -10.34
N GLN A 181 18.93 -21.87 -10.88
CA GLN A 181 20.14 -22.41 -10.28
C GLN A 181 21.40 -21.60 -10.63
N ASP A 182 21.57 -21.25 -11.92
CA ASP A 182 22.88 -20.80 -12.43
C ASP A 182 22.94 -19.35 -12.92
N ALA A 183 21.79 -18.70 -13.18
CA ALA A 183 21.76 -17.47 -13.97
C ALA A 183 21.16 -16.24 -13.28
N LEU A 184 20.49 -16.41 -12.13
CA LEU A 184 19.90 -15.30 -11.39
C LEU A 184 20.80 -14.81 -10.24
N PRO A 185 20.90 -13.50 -9.99
CA PRO A 185 21.61 -12.98 -8.81
C PRO A 185 21.00 -13.56 -7.52
N PRO A 186 21.79 -13.75 -6.44
CA PRO A 186 21.31 -14.33 -5.20
C PRO A 186 20.08 -13.59 -4.66
N GLN A 187 19.14 -14.36 -4.10
CA GLN A 187 17.87 -13.85 -3.60
C GLN A 187 18.13 -12.76 -2.55
N MET A 188 17.52 -11.58 -2.69
CA MET A 188 17.70 -10.48 -1.73
C MET A 188 17.21 -10.93 -0.34
N GLU A 189 17.91 -10.56 0.73
CA GLU A 189 17.59 -10.99 2.11
C GLU A 189 16.12 -10.80 2.50
N TYR A 190 15.45 -9.78 1.96
CA TYR A 190 14.03 -9.51 2.19
C TYR A 190 13.09 -10.55 1.54
N GLU A 191 13.45 -11.15 0.41
CA GLU A 191 12.68 -12.21 -0.26
C GLU A 191 12.85 -13.56 0.44
N LEU A 192 14.06 -13.86 0.91
CA LEU A 192 14.30 -15.02 1.76
C LEU A 192 13.48 -14.92 3.05
N LEU A 193 13.41 -13.72 3.63
CA LEU A 193 12.59 -13.46 4.82
C LEU A 193 11.09 -13.68 4.54
N ASP A 194 10.55 -13.18 3.42
CA ASP A 194 9.14 -13.36 3.06
C ASP A 194 8.80 -14.83 2.76
N ASN A 195 9.71 -15.56 2.11
CA ASN A 195 9.56 -17.00 1.86
C ASN A 195 9.64 -17.84 3.13
N ILE A 196 10.55 -17.50 4.06
CA ILE A 196 10.61 -18.13 5.39
C ILE A 196 9.29 -17.89 6.14
N LEU A 197 8.77 -16.65 6.14
CA LEU A 197 7.48 -16.32 6.74
C LEU A 197 6.31 -17.08 6.07
N ARG A 198 6.35 -17.31 4.75
CA ARG A 198 5.35 -18.11 4.01
C ARG A 198 5.41 -19.61 4.35
N MET A 199 6.60 -20.19 4.51
CA MET A 199 6.75 -21.57 4.98
C MET A 199 6.27 -21.74 6.42
N MET A 200 6.45 -20.72 7.26
CA MET A 200 5.99 -20.69 8.66
C MET A 200 4.46 -20.64 8.79
N HIS A 201 3.73 -20.12 7.80
CA HIS A 201 2.27 -20.08 7.80
C HIS A 201 1.61 -21.36 7.25
N SER A 202 2.36 -22.25 6.61
CA SER A 202 1.82 -23.42 5.90
C SER A 202 2.16 -24.77 6.54
N SER A 203 3.11 -24.83 7.48
CA SER A 203 3.50 -26.08 8.15
C SER A 203 2.89 -26.17 9.56
N GLU A 204 2.34 -27.33 9.91
CA GLU A 204 1.88 -27.68 11.27
C GLU A 204 3.05 -27.79 12.28
N ASP A 205 4.30 -27.68 11.80
CA ASP A 205 5.52 -27.78 12.59
C ASP A 205 5.92 -26.43 13.22
N THR A 206 5.36 -26.14 14.39
CA THR A 206 5.77 -25.02 15.28
C THR A 206 7.26 -25.05 15.65
N SER A 207 7.93 -26.20 15.53
CA SER A 207 9.34 -26.35 15.93
C SER A 207 10.34 -25.54 15.11
N ILE A 208 10.05 -25.28 13.82
CA ILE A 208 10.90 -24.43 12.97
C ILE A 208 10.67 -22.97 13.33
N TYR A 209 9.41 -22.60 13.54
CA TYR A 209 9.00 -21.27 13.98
C TYR A 209 9.68 -20.90 15.30
N ASP A 210 9.62 -21.76 16.30
CA ASP A 210 10.22 -21.53 17.63
C ASP A 210 11.73 -21.36 17.55
N LYS A 211 12.40 -22.14 16.69
CA LYS A 211 13.85 -22.00 16.45
C LYS A 211 14.19 -20.66 15.81
N VAL A 212 13.43 -20.22 14.80
CA VAL A 212 13.63 -18.92 14.14
C VAL A 212 13.41 -17.78 15.12
N VAL A 213 12.32 -17.80 15.88
CA VAL A 213 12.04 -16.78 16.92
C VAL A 213 13.16 -16.77 17.95
N SER A 214 13.59 -17.93 18.44
CA SER A 214 14.71 -18.03 19.38
C SER A 214 16.01 -17.46 18.80
N SER A 215 16.31 -17.71 17.53
CA SER A 215 17.48 -17.13 16.86
C SER A 215 17.38 -15.61 16.63
N ILE A 216 16.17 -15.06 16.46
CA ILE A 216 15.97 -13.60 16.35
C ILE A 216 16.27 -12.91 17.69
N PHE A 217 15.92 -13.54 18.81
CA PHE A 217 16.09 -13.01 20.16
C PHE A 217 17.41 -13.44 20.83
N ASP A 218 18.32 -14.11 20.10
CA ASP A 218 19.62 -14.51 20.61
C ASP A 218 20.50 -13.28 20.90
N GLU A 219 20.88 -13.10 22.17
CA GLU A 219 21.59 -11.90 22.65
C GLU A 219 22.96 -11.72 21.98
N GLU A 220 23.70 -12.82 21.74
CA GLU A 220 25.01 -12.76 21.06
C GLU A 220 24.87 -12.25 19.62
N THR A 221 23.84 -12.71 18.91
CA THR A 221 23.55 -12.28 17.53
C THR A 221 23.09 -10.82 17.45
N LEU A 222 22.34 -10.33 18.44
CA LEU A 222 21.89 -8.94 18.52
C LEU A 222 23.04 -7.98 18.84
N ASP A 223 23.91 -8.35 19.79
CA ASP A 223 25.08 -7.53 20.15
C ASP A 223 26.05 -7.37 18.98
N MET A 224 26.29 -8.41 18.17
CA MET A 224 27.13 -8.31 16.98
C MET A 224 26.60 -7.29 15.96
N LYS A 225 25.28 -7.17 15.80
CA LYS A 225 24.65 -6.17 14.92
C LYS A 225 24.79 -4.75 15.47
N HIS A 226 24.70 -4.57 16.78
CA HIS A 226 24.90 -3.26 17.42
C HIS A 226 26.35 -2.74 17.24
N HIS A 227 27.35 -3.64 17.24
CA HIS A 227 28.75 -3.26 17.05
C HIS A 227 29.09 -2.90 15.59
N ALA A 228 28.42 -3.49 14.60
CA ALA A 228 28.65 -3.17 13.18
C ALA A 228 28.04 -1.81 12.77
N GLY A 229 26.98 -1.35 13.45
CA GLY A 229 26.30 -0.08 13.19
C GLY A 229 26.81 1.13 14.01
N THR A 230 27.62 0.91 15.05
CA THR A 230 27.96 1.96 16.02
C THR A 230 29.42 2.37 15.95
N LEU A 231 29.85 2.87 14.79
CA LEU A 231 30.99 3.79 14.70
C LEU A 231 30.48 5.25 14.70
N ARG A 232 29.68 5.62 15.72
CA ARG A 232 29.34 7.01 16.08
C ARG A 232 28.46 7.05 17.34
N LEU A 233 29.08 7.06 18.52
CA LEU A 233 29.09 8.19 19.46
C LEU A 233 29.60 7.71 20.82
N ASN A 234 30.74 8.26 21.22
CA ASN A 234 31.16 8.31 22.61
C ASN A 234 30.71 9.69 23.13
N ARG A 235 29.62 9.75 23.91
CA ARG A 235 29.38 10.69 25.03
C ARG A 235 27.95 10.60 25.56
N ASP A 236 27.88 10.32 26.85
CA ASP A 236 26.81 10.51 27.81
C ASP A 236 25.56 9.59 27.70
N ASN A 237 25.46 8.65 28.66
CA ASN A 237 24.36 7.73 28.93
C ASN A 237 23.07 8.44 29.40
N THR A 238 22.68 9.54 28.76
CA THR A 238 21.35 10.18 28.94
C THR A 238 20.40 9.84 27.79
N SER A 239 20.81 8.96 26.86
CA SER A 239 20.09 8.62 25.63
C SER A 239 18.72 7.93 25.83
N SER A 240 18.37 7.51 27.04
CA SER A 240 17.06 6.98 27.40
C SER A 240 16.09 8.03 27.94
N ILE A 241 16.57 9.25 28.26
CA ILE A 241 15.75 10.35 28.78
C ILE A 241 15.32 11.24 27.62
N GLN A 242 14.02 11.23 27.32
CA GLN A 242 13.47 11.87 26.11
C GLN A 242 13.29 13.39 26.24
N TYR A 243 13.20 13.94 27.45
CA TYR A 243 12.81 15.33 27.70
C TYR A 243 13.74 15.97 28.75
N SER A 244 13.89 17.30 28.69
CA SER A 244 14.59 18.03 29.74
C SER A 244 13.79 18.01 31.06
N ASP A 245 14.45 18.32 32.18
CA ASP A 245 13.79 18.39 33.50
C ASP A 245 12.58 19.36 33.47
N LEU A 246 12.76 20.53 32.85
CA LEU A 246 11.72 21.55 32.70
C LEU A 246 10.54 21.06 31.85
N ASP A 247 10.81 20.38 30.73
CA ASP A 247 9.76 19.82 29.87
C ASP A 247 8.96 18.73 30.60
N THR A 248 9.61 17.97 31.46
CA THR A 248 8.98 16.93 32.28
C THR A 248 8.06 17.53 33.32
N GLU A 249 8.51 18.55 34.06
CA GLU A 249 7.69 19.27 35.05
C GLU A 249 6.45 19.90 34.40
N LEU A 250 6.61 20.56 33.25
CA LEU A 250 5.50 21.16 32.51
C LEU A 250 4.50 20.12 32.05
N ARG A 251 4.98 18.99 31.53
CA ARG A 251 4.13 17.88 31.07
C ARG A 251 3.33 17.29 32.23
N ASP A 252 3.96 17.05 33.37
CA ASP A 252 3.29 16.52 34.57
C ASP A 252 2.23 17.48 35.08
N TYR A 253 2.53 18.79 35.10
CA TYR A 253 1.57 19.82 35.44
C TYR A 253 0.36 19.83 34.49
N VAL A 254 0.59 19.77 33.18
CA VAL A 254 -0.48 19.69 32.17
C VAL A 254 -1.35 18.46 32.38
N VAL A 255 -0.73 17.28 32.59
CA VAL A 255 -1.45 16.03 32.85
C VAL A 255 -2.27 16.12 34.12
N GLN A 256 -1.72 16.67 35.21
CA GLN A 256 -2.40 16.82 36.48
C GLN A 256 -3.65 17.70 36.37
N VAL A 257 -3.51 18.89 35.79
CA VAL A 257 -4.64 19.83 35.58
C VAL A 257 -5.70 19.20 34.69
N THR A 258 -5.30 18.52 33.61
CA THR A 258 -6.23 17.84 32.70
C THR A 258 -7.02 16.74 33.43
N LYS A 259 -6.36 15.91 34.25
CA LYS A 259 -7.03 14.89 35.08
C LYS A 259 -8.00 15.51 36.07
N GLU A 260 -7.64 16.64 36.68
CA GLU A 260 -8.54 17.35 37.60
C GLU A 260 -9.78 17.86 36.88
N MET A 261 -9.63 18.50 35.71
CA MET A 261 -10.76 18.99 34.91
C MET A 261 -11.69 17.85 34.49
N PHE A 262 -11.14 16.72 34.02
CA PHE A 262 -11.96 15.56 33.68
C PHE A 262 -12.79 15.05 34.86
N ARG A 263 -12.20 15.00 36.07
CA ARG A 263 -12.92 14.60 37.28
C ARG A 263 -13.99 15.61 37.70
N GLN A 264 -13.74 16.92 37.55
CA GLN A 264 -14.74 17.96 37.80
C GLN A 264 -15.95 17.82 36.88
N HIS A 265 -15.71 17.37 35.64
CA HIS A 265 -16.75 16.98 34.70
C HIS A 265 -17.32 15.56 34.94
N CYS A 266 -17.10 14.98 36.12
CA CYS A 266 -17.62 13.68 36.56
C CYS A 266 -17.15 12.46 35.73
N ALA A 267 -16.04 12.58 35.00
CA ALA A 267 -15.45 11.44 34.32
C ALA A 267 -14.69 10.53 35.28
N LYS A 268 -14.86 9.22 35.10
CA LYS A 268 -14.12 8.20 35.86
C LYS A 268 -12.86 7.79 35.09
N HIS A 269 -11.77 7.58 35.81
CA HIS A 269 -10.57 7.00 35.19
C HIS A 269 -10.87 5.56 34.78
N LEU A 270 -10.60 5.22 33.52
CA LEU A 270 -10.68 3.84 33.03
C LEU A 270 -9.41 3.54 32.25
N GLU A 271 -8.47 2.92 32.95
CA GLU A 271 -7.18 2.51 32.43
C GLU A 271 -7.35 1.49 31.29
N ILE A 272 -6.55 1.68 30.24
CA ILE A 272 -6.49 0.79 29.08
C ILE A 272 -5.09 0.22 28.98
N GLU A 273 -5.00 -1.10 28.77
CA GLU A 273 -3.73 -1.75 28.50
C GLU A 273 -3.13 -1.24 27.17
N PRO A 274 -1.87 -0.79 27.16
CA PRO A 274 -1.24 -0.22 25.97
C PRO A 274 -0.87 -1.26 24.91
N MET A 275 -1.06 -2.55 25.21
CA MET A 275 -0.69 -3.70 24.38
C MET A 275 -1.81 -4.74 24.40
N TYR A 276 -2.13 -5.33 23.26
CA TYR A 276 -3.08 -6.44 23.16
C TYR A 276 -2.63 -7.46 22.12
N LEU A 277 -3.11 -8.71 22.23
CA LEU A 277 -2.83 -9.79 21.28
C LEU A 277 -3.46 -9.53 19.92
N LEU A 278 -2.74 -9.85 18.85
CA LEU A 278 -3.23 -9.68 17.48
C LEU A 278 -4.27 -10.76 17.16
N GLY A 279 -5.54 -10.37 17.06
CA GLY A 279 -6.67 -11.27 16.78
C GLY A 279 -8.03 -10.63 17.05
N ASP A 280 -8.07 -9.64 17.93
CA ASP A 280 -9.32 -9.00 18.35
C ASP A 280 -9.80 -7.86 17.43
N CYS A 281 -9.09 -7.50 16.34
CA CYS A 281 -9.40 -6.35 15.49
C CYS A 281 -9.38 -6.65 13.98
N PRO A 282 -10.50 -6.52 13.25
CA PRO A 282 -10.52 -6.68 11.79
C PRO A 282 -10.17 -5.40 11.00
N GLN A 283 -9.69 -4.32 11.65
CA GLN A 283 -9.30 -3.09 10.95
C GLN A 283 -7.78 -2.94 10.87
N PHE A 284 -7.21 -3.41 9.77
CA PHE A 284 -5.79 -3.22 9.42
C PHE A 284 -5.51 -1.75 9.10
N LYS A 285 -5.27 -0.92 10.13
CA LYS A 285 -4.63 0.39 9.91
C LYS A 285 -3.16 0.15 9.58
N ARG A 286 -2.70 0.59 8.40
CA ARG A 286 -1.31 0.42 7.92
C ARG A 286 -0.22 1.01 8.86
N ASN A 287 -0.62 1.75 9.90
CA ASN A 287 0.28 2.52 10.76
C ASN A 287 0.39 2.00 12.22
N THR A 288 -0.14 0.80 12.52
CA THR A 288 0.02 0.18 13.85
C THR A 288 1.43 -0.39 14.05
N VAL A 289 1.84 -0.49 15.31
CA VAL A 289 3.10 -1.12 15.69
C VAL A 289 2.80 -2.54 16.14
N LYS A 290 3.46 -3.50 15.50
CA LYS A 290 3.36 -4.91 15.84
C LYS A 290 4.68 -5.37 16.45
N LEU A 291 4.59 -6.06 17.57
CA LEU A 291 5.73 -6.60 18.32
C LEU A 291 5.62 -8.11 18.36
N LEU A 292 6.72 -8.81 18.15
CA LEU A 292 6.79 -10.24 18.32
C LEU A 292 7.29 -10.55 19.74
N THR A 293 6.63 -11.42 20.48
CA THR A 293 7.13 -11.88 21.78
C THR A 293 8.14 -13.01 21.58
N HIS A 294 8.95 -13.26 22.62
CA HIS A 294 9.84 -14.43 22.65
C HIS A 294 9.08 -15.77 22.46
N GLY A 295 7.81 -15.81 22.86
CA GLY A 295 6.95 -16.97 22.71
C GLY A 295 6.28 -17.11 21.34
N GLY A 296 6.55 -16.20 20.40
CA GLY A 296 5.93 -16.24 19.07
C GLY A 296 4.61 -15.49 18.93
N ASP A 297 4.09 -14.95 20.03
CA ASP A 297 2.85 -14.20 19.98
C ASP A 297 3.06 -12.83 19.34
N LEU A 298 2.13 -12.44 18.48
CA LEU A 298 2.13 -11.12 17.88
C LEU A 298 1.28 -10.19 18.74
N LEU A 299 1.91 -9.17 19.31
CA LEU A 299 1.27 -8.09 20.05
C LEU A 299 1.09 -6.87 19.14
N GLU A 300 0.03 -6.10 19.38
CA GLU A 300 -0.16 -4.78 18.78
C GLU A 300 -0.14 -3.72 19.89
N LEU A 301 0.64 -2.65 19.69
CA LEU A 301 0.60 -1.48 20.57
C LEU A 301 -0.63 -0.63 20.22
N SER A 302 -1.28 -0.12 21.26
CA SER A 302 -2.46 0.75 21.14
C SER A 302 -2.17 1.98 20.28
N HIS A 303 -2.81 2.03 19.11
CA HIS A 303 -2.75 3.17 18.20
C HIS A 303 -3.75 4.27 18.56
N GLU A 304 -4.84 3.92 19.26
CA GLU A 304 -5.82 4.86 19.82
C GLU A 304 -6.43 4.30 21.11
N LEU A 305 -6.91 5.17 22.01
CA LEU A 305 -7.50 4.76 23.30
C LEU A 305 -9.01 4.55 23.23
N ARG A 306 -9.68 4.96 22.14
CA ARG A 306 -11.13 4.90 22.00
C ARG A 306 -11.67 3.50 21.70
N LEU A 307 -11.00 2.74 20.82
CA LEU A 307 -11.50 1.43 20.40
C LEU A 307 -11.54 0.39 21.54
N PRO A 308 -10.50 0.27 22.38
CA PRO A 308 -10.56 -0.63 23.55
C PRO A 308 -11.69 -0.25 24.51
N PHE A 309 -11.94 1.05 24.70
CA PHE A 309 -13.06 1.52 25.51
C PHE A 309 -14.43 1.14 24.95
N ILE A 310 -14.63 1.30 23.64
CA ILE A 310 -15.88 0.89 22.99
C ILE A 310 -16.13 -0.60 23.21
N ARG A 311 -15.11 -1.45 23.06
CA ARG A 311 -15.22 -2.90 23.32
C ARG A 311 -15.57 -3.20 24.76
N TRP A 312 -14.88 -2.56 25.71
CA TRP A 312 -15.19 -2.69 27.13
C TRP A 312 -16.64 -2.29 27.42
N ALA A 313 -17.10 -1.17 26.85
CA ALA A 313 -18.46 -0.69 27.04
C ALA A 313 -19.51 -1.66 26.48
N ILE A 314 -19.28 -2.20 25.28
CA ILE A 314 -20.16 -3.22 24.66
C ILE A 314 -20.18 -4.50 25.49
N SER A 315 -19.01 -5.01 25.87
CA SER A 315 -18.88 -6.26 26.64
C SER A 315 -19.55 -6.16 28.01
N ASN A 316 -19.53 -4.98 28.61
CA ASN A 316 -20.16 -4.69 29.89
C ASN A 316 -21.57 -4.08 29.76
N GLN A 317 -22.15 -4.06 28.55
CA GLN A 317 -23.49 -3.55 28.24
C GLN A 317 -23.76 -2.16 28.84
N LYS A 318 -22.77 -1.26 28.77
CA LYS A 318 -22.88 0.09 29.31
C LYS A 318 -23.76 0.95 28.42
N SER A 319 -24.91 1.38 28.94
CA SER A 319 -25.82 2.32 28.27
C SER A 319 -25.47 3.79 28.53
N SER A 320 -24.82 4.10 29.66
CA SER A 320 -24.29 5.42 29.97
C SER A 320 -23.01 5.31 30.80
N PHE A 321 -21.98 6.04 30.39
CA PHE A 321 -20.71 6.10 31.11
C PHE A 321 -19.91 7.31 30.66
N LYS A 322 -19.19 7.95 31.59
CA LYS A 322 -18.26 9.02 31.27
C LYS A 322 -16.89 8.64 31.80
N ARG A 323 -15.90 8.67 30.93
CA ARG A 323 -14.54 8.28 31.28
C ARG A 323 -13.49 9.28 30.85
N TYR A 324 -12.32 9.16 31.46
CA TYR A 324 -11.11 9.72 30.91
C TYR A 324 -9.96 8.73 30.98
N GLU A 325 -9.01 8.88 30.06
CA GLU A 325 -7.75 8.14 30.04
C GLU A 325 -6.62 9.03 29.52
N ILE A 326 -5.44 8.98 30.13
CA ILE A 326 -4.25 9.68 29.62
C ILE A 326 -3.11 8.68 29.56
N SER A 327 -2.80 8.22 28.35
CA SER A 327 -1.80 7.17 28.12
C SER A 327 -1.02 7.40 26.84
N SER A 328 0.05 6.63 26.67
CA SER A 328 0.89 6.68 25.47
C SER A 328 0.29 5.83 24.36
N VAL A 329 0.13 6.42 23.17
CA VAL A 329 -0.24 5.72 21.94
C VAL A 329 0.95 5.66 20.99
N TYR A 330 0.98 4.62 20.16
CA TYR A 330 2.14 4.28 19.35
C TYR A 330 1.80 4.25 17.87
N ARG A 331 2.71 4.77 17.06
CA ARG A 331 2.60 4.75 15.60
C ARG A 331 3.89 4.25 14.99
N ARG A 332 3.75 3.53 13.87
CA ARG A 332 4.89 3.04 13.09
C ARG A 332 5.80 4.22 12.70
N ALA A 333 7.11 4.04 12.86
CA ALA A 333 8.10 4.98 12.37
C ALA A 333 8.43 4.70 10.90
N ILE A 334 8.96 5.71 10.20
CA ILE A 334 9.46 5.55 8.84
C ILE A 334 10.91 5.03 8.95
N GLY A 335 11.24 3.93 8.26
CA GLY A 335 12.56 3.32 8.30
C GLY A 335 12.83 2.49 9.57
N HIS A 336 14.09 2.44 10.01
CA HIS A 336 14.57 1.60 11.11
C HIS A 336 14.58 2.29 12.49
N SER A 337 13.69 3.26 12.70
CA SER A 337 13.61 4.01 13.96
C SER A 337 12.65 3.36 14.97
N PRO A 338 12.81 3.59 16.29
CA PRO A 338 11.85 3.15 17.28
C PRO A 338 10.47 3.77 17.01
N PRO A 339 9.37 3.11 17.45
CA PRO A 339 8.02 3.63 17.27
C PRO A 339 7.84 5.06 17.81
N ASN A 340 7.05 5.86 17.08
CA ASN A 340 6.68 7.19 17.56
C ASN A 340 5.69 7.05 18.71
N ARG A 341 6.04 7.62 19.87
CA ARG A 341 5.22 7.63 21.08
C ARG A 341 4.57 9.01 21.26
N TYR A 342 3.25 9.03 21.40
CA TYR A 342 2.47 10.25 21.65
C TYR A 342 1.69 10.12 22.94
N LEU A 343 1.73 11.14 23.79
CA LEU A 343 0.84 11.22 24.94
C LEU A 343 -0.54 11.67 24.46
N GLN A 344 -1.57 10.87 24.72
CA GLN A 344 -2.95 11.14 24.33
C GLN A 344 -3.83 11.16 25.58
N GLY A 345 -4.70 12.16 25.67
CA GLY A 345 -5.74 12.26 26.70
C GLY A 345 -7.12 12.20 26.08
N ASP A 346 -7.88 11.17 26.41
CA ASP A 346 -9.24 10.94 25.93
C ASP A 346 -10.25 11.25 27.03
N PHE A 347 -11.34 11.90 26.65
CA PHE A 347 -12.53 12.10 27.47
C PHE A 347 -13.74 11.66 26.65
N ASP A 348 -14.40 10.60 27.10
CA ASP A 348 -15.47 9.95 26.35
C ASP A 348 -16.77 9.91 27.14
N ILE A 349 -17.89 10.09 26.44
CA ILE A 349 -19.25 9.99 26.98
C ILE A 349 -20.03 8.96 26.16
N ILE A 350 -20.63 7.99 26.85
CA ILE A 350 -21.59 7.02 26.31
C ILE A 350 -22.98 7.36 26.87
N GLY A 351 -24.02 7.19 26.04
CA GLY A 351 -25.42 7.31 26.48
C GLY A 351 -26.03 8.69 26.33
N GLY A 352 -25.37 9.59 25.59
CA GLY A 352 -25.92 10.91 25.25
C GLY A 352 -26.85 10.86 24.06
N ALA A 353 -28.07 11.39 24.21
CA ALA A 353 -29.03 11.54 23.10
C ALA A 353 -29.05 12.95 22.48
N SER A 354 -28.01 13.79 22.65
CA SER A 354 -28.14 15.21 22.28
C SER A 354 -26.82 15.97 22.10
N ALA A 355 -26.94 17.14 21.48
CA ALA A 355 -25.95 18.23 21.48
C ALA A 355 -25.41 18.59 22.88
N LEU A 356 -26.08 18.18 23.97
CA LEU A 356 -25.59 18.41 25.33
C LEU A 356 -24.28 17.67 25.61
N THR A 357 -24.13 16.43 25.14
CA THR A 357 -22.87 15.69 25.35
C THR A 357 -21.74 16.24 24.51
N GLU A 358 -22.03 16.75 23.31
CA GLU A 358 -21.06 17.48 22.49
C GLU A 358 -20.67 18.80 23.15
N ALA A 359 -21.64 19.57 23.63
CA ALA A 359 -21.41 20.81 24.37
C ALA A 359 -20.58 20.58 25.64
N GLU A 360 -20.78 19.45 26.33
CA GLU A 360 -19.96 19.07 27.46
C GLU A 360 -18.50 18.80 27.06
N VAL A 361 -18.25 18.06 25.97
CA VAL A 361 -16.88 17.84 25.46
C VAL A 361 -16.21 19.18 25.09
N LEU A 362 -16.95 20.10 24.47
CA LEU A 362 -16.44 21.45 24.15
C LEU A 362 -16.15 22.25 25.42
N LYS A 363 -17.03 22.16 26.42
CA LYS A 363 -16.84 22.84 27.70
C LYS A 363 -15.61 22.30 28.45
N VAL A 364 -15.44 20.99 28.51
CA VAL A 364 -14.25 20.34 29.09
C VAL A 364 -12.99 20.83 28.39
N THR A 365 -12.99 20.86 27.07
CA THR A 365 -11.86 21.35 26.27
C THR A 365 -11.52 22.79 26.61
N MET A 366 -12.53 23.66 26.66
CA MET A 366 -12.35 25.08 27.01
C MET A 366 -11.86 25.26 28.44
N ASP A 367 -12.39 24.48 29.40
CA ASP A 367 -11.97 24.52 30.80
C ASP A 367 -10.52 24.07 30.99
N ILE A 368 -10.02 23.17 30.15
CA ILE A 368 -8.60 22.78 30.14
C ILE A 368 -7.77 23.89 29.51
N VAL A 369 -8.11 24.34 28.30
CA VAL A 369 -7.31 25.33 27.54
C VAL A 369 -7.18 26.65 28.30
N THR A 370 -8.27 27.14 28.91
CA THR A 370 -8.27 28.40 29.66
C THR A 370 -7.44 28.39 30.94
N ARG A 371 -6.98 27.22 31.40
CA ARG A 371 -6.00 27.12 32.50
C ARG A 371 -4.59 27.49 32.07
N PHE A 372 -4.28 27.34 30.78
CA PHE A 372 -2.94 27.53 30.24
C PHE A 372 -2.85 28.74 29.31
N PHE A 373 -3.94 29.08 28.64
CA PHE A 373 -4.00 30.13 27.63
C PHE A 373 -5.14 31.09 27.90
N HIS A 374 -5.02 32.33 27.41
CA HIS A 374 -6.14 33.26 27.41
C HIS A 374 -7.23 32.77 26.46
N ALA A 375 -8.50 32.96 26.84
CA ALA A 375 -9.65 32.52 26.05
C ALA A 375 -9.63 33.08 24.62
N GLU A 376 -9.13 34.30 24.43
CA GLU A 376 -9.02 34.98 23.12
C GLU A 376 -7.92 34.39 22.22
N SER A 377 -7.08 33.50 22.74
CA SER A 377 -5.98 32.86 22.00
C SER A 377 -6.35 31.48 21.45
N CYS A 378 -7.58 31.01 21.66
CA CYS A 378 -8.04 29.69 21.22
C CYS A 378 -9.31 29.79 20.37
N ASP A 379 -9.23 29.26 19.15
CA ASP A 379 -10.37 29.09 18.26
C ASP A 379 -10.80 27.61 18.25
N ILE A 380 -12.08 27.35 18.52
CA ILE A 380 -12.67 26.00 18.40
C ILE A 380 -13.40 25.91 17.05
N HIS A 381 -12.93 25.01 16.19
CA HIS A 381 -13.54 24.76 14.89
C HIS A 381 -14.46 23.54 14.97
N LEU A 382 -15.75 23.74 14.72
CA LEU A 382 -16.75 22.69 14.70
C LEU A 382 -17.07 22.26 13.27
N ASN A 383 -17.30 20.96 13.06
CA ASN A 383 -17.75 20.40 11.80
C ASN A 383 -18.72 19.24 12.07
N HIS A 384 -19.53 18.89 11.07
CA HIS A 384 -20.50 17.81 11.15
C HIS A 384 -20.47 16.99 9.84
N GLY A 385 -20.52 15.65 9.95
CA GLY A 385 -20.46 14.74 8.80
C GLY A 385 -21.54 15.04 7.75
N ASP A 386 -22.80 15.15 8.18
CA ASP A 386 -23.91 15.48 7.28
C ASP A 386 -23.75 16.85 6.57
N LEU A 387 -23.13 17.85 7.23
CA LEU A 387 -22.84 19.13 6.59
C LEU A 387 -21.74 18.98 5.53
N LEU A 388 -20.71 18.18 5.83
CA LEU A 388 -19.66 17.88 4.88
C LEU A 388 -20.22 17.15 3.64
N GLU A 389 -21.12 16.19 3.83
CA GLU A 389 -21.83 15.50 2.74
C GLU A 389 -22.69 16.45 1.89
N ALA A 390 -23.39 17.38 2.53
CA ALA A 390 -24.16 18.41 1.85
C ALA A 390 -23.25 19.37 1.07
N ILE A 391 -22.10 19.75 1.62
CA ILE A 391 -21.09 20.60 0.95
C ILE A 391 -20.47 19.88 -0.24
N TRP A 392 -20.16 18.59 -0.14
CA TRP A 392 -19.68 17.80 -1.27
C TRP A 392 -20.69 17.79 -2.42
N SER A 393 -21.96 17.60 -2.07
CA SER A 393 -23.07 17.61 -3.04
C SER A 393 -23.25 19.00 -3.67
N TRP A 394 -23.16 20.08 -2.89
CA TRP A 394 -23.19 21.46 -3.37
C TRP A 394 -22.02 21.78 -4.31
N ALA A 395 -20.81 21.31 -3.99
CA ALA A 395 -19.64 21.48 -4.85
C ALA A 395 -19.77 20.68 -6.17
N GLY A 396 -20.58 19.62 -6.18
CA GLY A 396 -20.77 18.72 -7.32
C GLY A 396 -19.79 17.54 -7.32
N ILE A 397 -19.28 17.15 -6.14
CA ILE A 397 -18.41 15.99 -5.98
C ILE A 397 -19.28 14.73 -5.81
N LYS A 398 -19.16 13.82 -6.78
CA LYS A 398 -19.79 12.50 -6.75
C LYS A 398 -19.17 11.62 -5.65
N ALA A 399 -19.98 10.71 -5.10
CA ALA A 399 -19.56 9.82 -4.00
C ALA A 399 -18.27 9.05 -4.29
N GLU A 400 -18.09 8.56 -5.52
CA GLU A 400 -16.91 7.81 -5.98
C GLU A 400 -15.58 8.57 -5.86
N HIS A 401 -15.63 9.91 -5.88
CA HIS A 401 -14.43 10.74 -5.78
C HIS A 401 -14.20 11.33 -4.38
N ARG A 402 -15.17 11.22 -3.45
CA ARG A 402 -15.14 11.95 -2.16
C ARG A 402 -13.94 11.57 -1.30
N GLU A 403 -13.63 10.28 -1.19
CA GLU A 403 -12.50 9.79 -0.38
C GLU A 403 -11.17 10.35 -0.89
N LYS A 404 -10.91 10.21 -2.19
CA LYS A 404 -9.67 10.68 -2.80
C LYS A 404 -9.53 12.20 -2.77
N VAL A 405 -10.64 12.92 -2.97
CA VAL A 405 -10.66 14.39 -2.81
C VAL A 405 -10.35 14.77 -1.35
N ALA A 406 -10.92 14.07 -0.37
CA ALA A 406 -10.65 14.33 1.04
C ALA A 406 -9.17 14.08 1.41
N GLU A 407 -8.55 13.00 0.89
CA GLU A 407 -7.12 12.73 1.05
C GLU A 407 -6.25 13.87 0.49
N LEU A 408 -6.57 14.34 -0.71
CA LEU A 408 -5.85 15.45 -1.33
C LEU A 408 -5.99 16.75 -0.52
N LEU A 409 -7.21 17.08 -0.07
CA LEU A 409 -7.43 18.27 0.76
C LEU A 409 -6.82 18.15 2.16
N ALA A 410 -6.71 16.94 2.71
CA ALA A 410 -6.06 16.72 4.01
C ALA A 410 -4.59 17.14 4.01
N MET A 411 -3.90 17.12 2.86
CA MET A 411 -2.54 17.65 2.71
C MET A 411 -2.43 19.17 2.97
N MET A 412 -3.55 19.90 2.86
CA MET A 412 -3.60 21.31 3.24
C MET A 412 -3.59 21.50 4.76
N GLY A 413 -4.00 20.51 5.55
CA GLY A 413 -4.09 20.61 7.01
C GLY A 413 -5.03 21.74 7.47
N SER A 414 -4.78 22.27 8.67
CA SER A 414 -5.54 23.39 9.26
C SER A 414 -5.02 24.78 8.87
N LEU A 415 -4.42 24.91 7.67
CA LEU A 415 -3.91 26.20 7.18
C LEU A 415 -5.02 27.23 7.06
N ARG A 416 -4.74 28.48 7.46
CA ARG A 416 -5.69 29.58 7.32
C ARG A 416 -6.04 29.79 5.84
N PRO A 417 -7.33 29.93 5.50
CA PRO A 417 -7.74 30.26 4.14
C PRO A 417 -6.98 31.49 3.61
N GLN A 418 -6.51 31.42 2.37
CA GLN A 418 -5.79 32.50 1.67
C GLN A 418 -4.36 32.82 2.17
N SER A 419 -3.79 32.07 3.12
CA SER A 419 -2.37 32.20 3.44
C SER A 419 -1.48 31.91 2.22
N SER A 420 -0.25 32.43 2.21
CA SER A 420 0.72 32.16 1.13
C SER A 420 0.96 30.66 0.96
N GLU A 421 1.13 29.94 2.07
CA GLU A 421 1.29 28.47 2.10
C GLU A 421 0.08 27.73 1.55
N TRP A 422 -1.13 28.20 1.90
CA TRP A 422 -2.37 27.63 1.39
C TRP A 422 -2.45 27.78 -0.13
N LYS A 423 -2.13 28.98 -0.66
CA LYS A 423 -2.15 29.25 -2.11
C LYS A 423 -1.17 28.36 -2.86
N SER A 424 0.05 28.19 -2.34
CA SER A 424 1.07 27.33 -2.95
C SER A 424 0.64 25.86 -2.99
N LYS A 425 0.12 25.32 -1.87
CA LYS A 425 -0.38 23.94 -1.83
C LYS A 425 -1.61 23.72 -2.71
N TRP A 426 -2.52 24.70 -2.75
CA TRP A 426 -3.71 24.63 -3.58
C TRP A 426 -3.40 24.51 -5.08
N VAL A 427 -2.33 25.13 -5.58
CA VAL A 427 -1.92 25.00 -6.99
C VAL A 427 -1.62 23.54 -7.34
N VAL A 428 -0.90 22.83 -6.47
CA VAL A 428 -0.57 21.41 -6.67
C VAL A 428 -1.82 20.55 -6.59
N ILE A 429 -2.62 20.73 -5.53
CA ILE A 429 -3.85 19.95 -5.35
C ILE A 429 -4.84 20.19 -6.49
N ARG A 430 -5.01 21.44 -6.93
CA ARG A 430 -5.86 21.80 -8.06
C ARG A 430 -5.45 21.04 -9.32
N ARG A 431 -4.15 20.92 -9.59
CA ARG A 431 -3.65 20.15 -10.73
C ARG A 431 -4.03 18.68 -10.62
N GLN A 432 -3.87 18.07 -9.44
CA GLN A 432 -4.24 16.66 -9.21
C GLN A 432 -5.75 16.43 -9.35
N LEU A 433 -6.57 17.32 -8.79
CA LEU A 433 -8.04 17.26 -8.93
C LEU A 433 -8.50 17.31 -10.41
N LEU A 434 -7.85 18.13 -11.23
CA LEU A 434 -8.18 18.27 -12.65
C LEU A 434 -7.61 17.15 -13.53
N GLN A 435 -6.37 16.73 -13.29
CA GLN A 435 -5.64 15.80 -14.18
C GLN A 435 -5.78 14.34 -13.74
N GLU A 436 -5.67 14.05 -12.45
CA GLU A 436 -5.71 12.66 -11.93
C GLU A 436 -7.14 12.19 -11.68
N LEU A 437 -8.01 13.07 -11.13
CA LEU A 437 -9.41 12.74 -10.83
C LEU A 437 -10.39 13.21 -11.92
N ASN A 438 -9.90 13.88 -12.97
CA ASN A 438 -10.69 14.36 -14.11
C ASN A 438 -11.95 15.15 -13.70
N LEU A 439 -11.86 15.94 -12.62
CA LEU A 439 -12.98 16.76 -12.15
C LEU A 439 -13.18 17.98 -13.06
N ALA A 440 -14.44 18.34 -13.32
CA ALA A 440 -14.74 19.53 -14.11
C ALA A 440 -14.23 20.81 -13.43
N GLU A 441 -13.70 21.75 -14.22
CA GLU A 441 -13.11 22.99 -13.67
C GLU A 441 -14.10 23.79 -12.79
N ALA A 442 -15.38 23.82 -13.18
CA ALA A 442 -16.43 24.47 -12.39
C ALA A 442 -16.59 23.86 -10.99
N VAL A 443 -16.40 22.55 -10.84
CA VAL A 443 -16.46 21.84 -9.55
C VAL A 443 -15.26 22.22 -8.69
N VAL A 444 -14.05 22.21 -9.26
CA VAL A 444 -12.82 22.58 -8.54
C VAL A 444 -12.84 24.05 -8.12
N ASN A 445 -13.40 24.93 -8.95
CA ASN A 445 -13.61 26.34 -8.60
C ASN A 445 -14.60 26.49 -7.43
N ARG A 446 -15.69 25.71 -7.38
CA ARG A 446 -16.59 25.71 -6.22
C ARG A 446 -15.89 25.22 -4.96
N LEU A 447 -15.11 24.13 -5.04
CA LEU A 447 -14.31 23.63 -3.92
C LEU A 447 -13.39 24.71 -3.33
N GLN A 448 -12.72 25.50 -4.19
CA GLN A 448 -11.87 26.60 -3.75
C GLN A 448 -12.61 27.63 -2.89
N THR A 449 -13.89 27.85 -3.16
CA THR A 449 -14.72 28.84 -2.47
C THR A 449 -15.39 28.32 -1.19
N VAL A 450 -15.35 27.01 -0.92
CA VAL A 450 -15.99 26.39 0.25
C VAL A 450 -15.55 27.06 1.54
N GLY A 451 -14.23 27.24 1.73
CA GLY A 451 -13.70 27.88 2.93
C GLY A 451 -14.18 29.32 3.13
N LEU A 452 -14.39 30.07 2.05
CA LEU A 452 -14.87 31.46 2.11
C LEU A 452 -16.38 31.53 2.35
N ARG A 453 -17.12 30.55 1.83
CA ARG A 453 -18.57 30.55 1.83
C ARG A 453 -19.16 29.94 3.09
N PHE A 454 -18.52 28.88 3.60
CA PHE A 454 -19.07 28.01 4.64
C PHE A 454 -18.26 27.97 5.93
N CYS A 455 -17.06 28.53 5.97
CA CYS A 455 -16.29 28.66 7.21
C CYS A 455 -16.37 30.09 7.76
N GLY A 456 -16.30 30.21 9.08
CA GLY A 456 -16.33 31.49 9.80
C GLY A 456 -16.95 31.32 11.18
N ALA A 457 -17.13 32.45 11.88
CA ALA A 457 -17.88 32.47 13.13
C ALA A 457 -19.32 31.97 12.91
N ALA A 458 -19.87 31.27 13.90
CA ALA A 458 -21.14 30.54 13.75
C ALA A 458 -22.32 31.44 13.35
N ASP A 459 -22.37 32.65 13.91
CA ASP A 459 -23.35 33.70 13.60
C ASP A 459 -23.34 34.10 12.10
N GLN A 460 -22.17 34.07 11.47
CA GLN A 460 -21.99 34.40 10.05
C GLN A 460 -22.13 33.18 9.13
N ALA A 461 -21.67 32.01 9.58
CA ALA A 461 -21.63 30.79 8.79
C ALA A 461 -23.00 30.10 8.71
N LEU A 462 -23.75 30.03 9.81
CA LEU A 462 -25.04 29.32 9.88
C LEU A 462 -26.08 29.87 8.89
N PRO A 463 -26.28 31.21 8.73
CA PRO A 463 -27.20 31.74 7.72
C PRO A 463 -26.78 31.37 6.29
N ARG A 464 -25.47 31.38 6.00
CA ARG A 464 -24.94 31.03 4.67
C ARG A 464 -25.14 29.56 4.35
N LEU A 465 -24.90 28.69 5.33
CA LEU A 465 -25.13 27.25 5.23
C LEU A 465 -26.61 26.96 5.00
N ARG A 466 -27.51 27.53 5.82
CA ARG A 466 -28.97 27.38 5.67
C ARG A 466 -29.50 27.89 4.32
N GLY A 467 -28.91 28.94 3.77
CA GLY A 467 -29.33 29.51 2.49
C GLY A 467 -28.80 28.79 1.25
N ALA A 468 -27.70 28.03 1.36
CA ALA A 468 -27.02 27.44 0.21
C ALA A 468 -27.13 25.92 0.13
N LEU A 469 -27.21 25.23 1.27
CA LEU A 469 -27.28 23.78 1.33
C LEU A 469 -28.74 23.28 1.18
N PRO A 470 -28.93 22.05 0.70
CA PRO A 470 -30.27 21.46 0.58
C PRO A 470 -30.99 21.45 1.93
N ALA A 471 -32.29 21.71 1.89
CA ALA A 471 -33.14 21.67 3.08
C ALA A 471 -33.64 20.25 3.37
N ASP A 472 -32.82 19.22 3.17
CA ASP A 472 -33.16 17.84 3.50
C ASP A 472 -33.00 17.57 5.01
N LYS A 473 -33.64 16.50 5.48
CA LYS A 473 -33.74 16.18 6.92
C LYS A 473 -32.37 16.08 7.63
N PRO A 474 -31.34 15.39 7.12
CA PRO A 474 -30.05 15.31 7.82
C PRO A 474 -29.34 16.66 7.86
N THR A 475 -29.33 17.42 6.75
CA THR A 475 -28.73 18.77 6.72
C THR A 475 -29.38 19.72 7.71
N ARG A 476 -30.73 19.73 7.81
CA ARG A 476 -31.42 20.56 8.82
C ARG A 476 -31.05 20.16 10.24
N LYS A 477 -31.07 18.85 10.53
CA LYS A 477 -30.72 18.34 11.85
C LYS A 477 -29.28 18.68 12.25
N ALA A 478 -28.35 18.76 11.29
CA ALA A 478 -26.96 19.12 11.55
C ALA A 478 -26.73 20.63 11.70
N LEU A 479 -27.63 21.47 11.17
CA LEU A 479 -27.59 22.93 11.32
C LEU A 479 -28.27 23.43 12.59
N ASP A 480 -29.19 22.63 13.13
CA ASP A 480 -29.88 22.86 14.39
C ASP A 480 -29.03 22.33 15.56
#